data_AF-A0A7X7F0L2-F1
#
_entry.id   AF-A0A7X7F0L2-F1
#
_cell.length_a   1.000
_cell.length_b   1.000
_cell.length_c   1.000
_cell.angle_alpha   90.00
_cell.angle_beta   90.00
_cell.angle_gamma   90.00
#
_symmetry.space_group_name_H-M   'P 1'
#
loop_
_entity.id
_entity.type
_entity.pdbx_description
1 polymer ?
#
loop_
_entity_poly.entity_id
_entity_poly.type
_entity_poly.pdbx_seq_one_letter_code
_entity_poly.pdbx_strand_id
1 'polypeptide(L)'
;VPGKKAPILVTREMVEGMAPGSVVMDLAAERGGNCELTRPGETVVHREVTILGPVNLASGAATHASQMYGKNITTFLLLLAKKGQVELDLEDEIIRDTLITHGGNVVNERVCEALGIAPPAAESAPEPDATEPDEPPQDIYGVKKDSLGEKRP
;
A
#
# COMPACT_ATOMS: atom_id res chain seq x y z
N VAL A 1 -11.89 -9.30 11.76
CA VAL A 1 -11.34 -8.01 12.29
C VAL A 1 -9.88 -7.93 11.88
N PRO A 2 -9.43 -6.83 11.25
CA PRO A 2 -8.03 -6.65 10.91
C PRO A 2 -7.12 -6.92 12.13
N GLY A 3 -6.07 -7.71 11.94
CA GLY A 3 -5.10 -8.05 13.00
C GLY A 3 -5.54 -9.10 14.04
N LYS A 4 -6.76 -9.64 13.99
CA LYS A 4 -7.19 -10.72 14.90
C LYS A 4 -6.95 -12.10 14.31
N LYS A 5 -6.79 -13.11 15.18
CA LYS A 5 -6.74 -14.53 14.78
C LYS A 5 -7.94 -14.86 13.90
N ALA A 6 -7.72 -15.69 12.89
CA ALA A 6 -8.80 -16.20 12.04
C ALA A 6 -9.87 -16.88 12.91
N PRO A 7 -11.17 -16.63 12.63
CA PRO A 7 -12.24 -17.28 13.37
C PRO A 7 -12.24 -18.78 13.06
N ILE A 8 -12.48 -19.61 14.08
CA ILE A 8 -12.67 -21.05 13.87
C ILE A 8 -14.06 -21.26 13.25
N LEU A 9 -14.07 -21.77 12.02
CA LEU A 9 -15.28 -22.08 11.24
C LEU A 9 -15.47 -23.59 11.09
N VAL A 10 -14.37 -24.35 11.12
CA VAL A 10 -14.38 -25.81 11.03
C VAL A 10 -13.84 -26.36 12.34
N THR A 11 -14.73 -26.94 13.16
CA THR A 11 -14.35 -27.52 14.45
C THR A 11 -13.76 -28.91 14.27
N ARG A 12 -13.08 -29.41 15.31
CA ARG A 12 -12.59 -30.79 15.37
C ARG A 12 -13.71 -31.79 15.08
N GLU A 13 -14.88 -31.63 15.68
CA GLU A 13 -16.01 -32.56 15.54
C GLU A 13 -16.50 -32.61 14.09
N MET A 14 -16.50 -31.47 13.39
CA MET A 14 -16.85 -31.42 11.97
C MET A 14 -15.84 -32.18 11.11
N VAL A 15 -14.55 -32.05 11.41
CA VAL A 15 -13.49 -32.82 10.72
C VAL A 15 -13.64 -34.32 10.99
N GLU A 16 -13.96 -34.71 12.22
CA GLU A 16 -14.16 -36.10 12.60
C GLU A 16 -15.41 -36.75 11.95
N GLY A 17 -16.37 -35.94 11.52
CA GLY A 17 -17.53 -36.38 10.75
C GLY A 17 -17.29 -36.52 9.24
N MET A 18 -16.10 -36.15 8.76
CA MET A 18 -15.76 -36.28 7.34
C MET A 18 -15.46 -37.73 6.96
N ALA A 19 -15.62 -38.05 5.68
CA ALA A 19 -15.26 -39.37 5.16
C ALA A 19 -13.74 -39.61 5.26
N PRO A 20 -13.29 -40.84 5.58
CA PRO A 20 -11.88 -41.22 5.53
C PRO A 20 -11.24 -40.88 4.17
N GLY A 21 -10.02 -40.34 4.19
CA GLY A 21 -9.31 -39.88 3.00
C GLY A 21 -9.65 -38.45 2.55
N SER A 22 -10.52 -37.74 3.27
CA SER A 22 -10.81 -36.33 2.98
C SER A 22 -9.58 -35.45 3.18
N VAL A 23 -9.55 -34.30 2.49
CA VAL A 23 -8.48 -33.30 2.62
C VAL A 23 -9.08 -31.92 2.90
N VAL A 24 -8.57 -31.24 3.93
CA VAL A 24 -8.88 -29.85 4.28
C VAL A 24 -7.67 -28.98 3.95
N MET A 25 -7.83 -28.00 3.07
CA MET A 25 -6.79 -27.01 2.75
C MET A 25 -7.15 -25.67 3.38
N ASP A 26 -6.44 -25.28 4.43
CA ASP A 26 -6.72 -24.05 5.17
C ASP A 26 -5.84 -22.91 4.67
N LEU A 27 -6.39 -22.09 3.78
CA LEU A 27 -5.70 -20.92 3.21
C LEU A 27 -5.49 -19.79 4.23
N ALA A 28 -6.11 -19.86 5.40
CA ALA A 28 -5.96 -18.87 6.47
C ALA A 28 -4.94 -19.31 7.54
N ALA A 29 -4.18 -20.38 7.29
CA ALA A 29 -3.24 -20.95 8.24
C ALA A 29 -2.27 -19.92 8.85
N GLU A 30 -1.74 -18.99 8.05
CA GLU A 30 -0.84 -17.92 8.52
C GLU A 30 -1.42 -17.03 9.62
N ARG A 31 -2.75 -16.90 9.68
CA ARG A 31 -3.46 -16.06 10.66
C ARG A 31 -4.11 -16.89 11.77
N GLY A 32 -3.67 -18.13 11.94
CA GLY A 32 -4.18 -19.06 12.96
C GLY A 32 -5.22 -20.06 12.47
N GLY A 33 -5.56 -20.05 11.17
CA GLY A 33 -6.43 -21.04 10.52
C GLY A 33 -7.93 -20.86 10.78
N ASN A 34 -8.74 -21.25 9.79
CA ASN A 34 -10.19 -21.40 9.93
C ASN A 34 -10.59 -22.77 10.50
N CYS A 35 -9.70 -23.77 10.44
CA CYS A 35 -9.91 -25.09 11.01
C CYS A 35 -9.17 -25.22 12.34
N GLU A 36 -9.86 -25.75 13.36
CA GLU A 36 -9.32 -25.93 14.71
C GLU A 36 -8.07 -26.81 14.74
N LEU A 37 -7.97 -27.76 13.80
CA LEU A 37 -6.86 -28.71 13.68
C LEU A 37 -5.70 -28.17 12.82
N THR A 38 -5.83 -26.99 12.22
CA THR A 38 -4.79 -26.40 11.38
C THR A 38 -3.55 -26.08 12.19
N ARG A 39 -2.40 -26.51 11.68
CA ARG A 39 -1.07 -26.10 12.14
C ARG A 39 -0.37 -25.35 11.02
N PRO A 40 -0.02 -24.06 11.21
CA PRO A 40 0.62 -23.27 10.16
C PRO A 40 1.95 -23.90 9.73
N GLY A 41 2.11 -24.10 8.43
CA GLY A 41 3.28 -24.70 7.79
C GLY A 41 3.30 -26.22 7.80
N GLU A 42 2.30 -26.88 8.38
CA GLU A 42 2.29 -28.34 8.56
C GLU A 42 1.15 -29.02 7.80
N THR A 43 1.38 -30.31 7.53
CA THR A 43 0.34 -31.26 7.13
C THR A 43 0.05 -32.17 8.32
N VAL A 44 -1.19 -32.14 8.79
CA VAL A 44 -1.66 -32.94 9.94
C VAL A 44 -2.63 -34.00 9.44
N VAL A 45 -2.50 -35.24 9.91
CA VAL A 45 -3.53 -36.27 9.67
C VAL A 45 -4.29 -36.51 10.97
N HIS A 46 -5.62 -36.41 10.91
CA HIS A 46 -6.52 -36.68 12.04
C HIS A 46 -7.68 -37.56 11.58
N ARG A 47 -7.82 -38.76 12.16
CA ARG A 47 -8.85 -39.76 11.78
C ARG A 47 -8.98 -39.95 10.26
N GLU A 48 -7.86 -40.20 9.59
CA GLU A 48 -7.79 -40.42 8.14
C GLU A 48 -8.16 -39.19 7.28
N VAL A 49 -8.39 -38.02 7.89
CA VAL A 49 -8.53 -36.74 7.20
C VAL A 49 -7.19 -36.02 7.22
N THR A 50 -6.75 -35.51 6.08
CA THR A 50 -5.51 -34.73 5.95
C THR A 50 -5.82 -33.24 5.99
N ILE A 51 -5.16 -32.49 6.87
CA ILE A 51 -5.30 -31.04 7.03
C ILE A 51 -3.99 -30.40 6.59
N LEU A 52 -4.06 -29.58 5.55
CA LEU A 52 -2.95 -28.82 4.99
C LEU A 52 -3.06 -27.37 5.48
N GLY A 53 -2.06 -26.89 6.22
CA GLY A 53 -1.95 -25.50 6.64
C GLY A 53 -0.82 -24.76 5.92
N PRO A 54 -0.79 -24.64 4.58
CA PRO A 54 0.33 -24.03 3.88
C PRO A 54 0.51 -22.56 4.30
N VAL A 55 1.77 -22.15 4.47
CA VAL A 55 2.16 -20.75 4.61
C VAL A 55 2.88 -20.30 3.34
N ASN A 56 2.78 -19.03 3.03
CA ASN A 56 3.42 -18.39 1.89
C ASN A 56 3.04 -19.07 0.56
N LEU A 57 1.74 -19.32 0.36
CA LEU A 57 1.22 -20.04 -0.80
C LEU A 57 1.58 -19.35 -2.13
N ALA A 58 1.65 -18.01 -2.12
CA ALA A 58 2.06 -17.22 -3.28
C ALA A 58 3.45 -17.63 -3.81
N SER A 59 4.36 -18.08 -2.94
CA SER A 59 5.69 -18.52 -3.38
C SER A 59 5.66 -19.83 -4.17
N GLY A 60 4.61 -20.65 -4.03
CA GLY A 60 4.41 -21.84 -4.87
C GLY A 60 4.13 -21.51 -6.35
N ALA A 61 3.71 -20.27 -6.65
CA ALA A 61 3.47 -19.77 -8.01
C ALA A 61 4.18 -18.42 -8.23
N ALA A 62 5.44 -18.32 -7.80
CA ALA A 62 6.21 -17.08 -7.69
C ALA A 62 6.16 -16.19 -8.94
N THR A 63 6.24 -16.77 -10.15
CA THR A 63 6.19 -16.03 -11.42
C THR A 63 4.88 -15.26 -11.57
N HIS A 64 3.75 -15.93 -11.39
CA HIS A 64 2.42 -15.31 -11.53
C HIS A 64 2.12 -14.36 -10.38
N ALA A 65 2.49 -14.74 -9.15
CA ALA A 65 2.34 -13.86 -7.99
C ALA A 65 3.11 -12.54 -8.19
N SER A 66 4.34 -12.61 -8.70
CA SER A 66 5.18 -11.43 -8.99
C SER A 66 4.59 -10.56 -10.09
N GLN A 67 4.06 -11.16 -11.16
CA GLN A 67 3.40 -10.40 -12.24
C GLN A 67 2.16 -9.65 -11.73
N MET A 68 1.29 -10.31 -10.96
CA MET A 68 0.11 -9.70 -10.38
C MET A 68 0.47 -8.59 -9.39
N TYR A 69 1.45 -8.84 -8.52
CA TYR A 69 1.93 -7.84 -7.57
C TYR A 69 2.54 -6.63 -8.28
N GLY A 70 3.42 -6.85 -9.26
CA GLY A 70 4.03 -5.78 -10.06
C GLY A 70 3.00 -4.93 -10.80
N LYS A 71 1.92 -5.54 -11.32
CA LYS A 71 0.81 -4.80 -11.93
C LYS A 71 0.10 -3.91 -10.92
N ASN A 72 -0.19 -4.40 -9.72
CA ASN A 72 -0.82 -3.61 -8.66
C ASN A 72 0.04 -2.42 -8.25
N ILE A 73 1.34 -2.64 -8.02
CA ILE A 73 2.29 -1.58 -7.68
C ILE A 73 2.39 -0.55 -8.81
N THR A 74 2.47 -0.98 -10.07
CA THR A 74 2.53 -0.07 -11.22
C THR A 74 1.28 0.80 -11.31
N THR A 75 0.09 0.21 -11.17
CA THR A 75 -1.17 0.96 -11.19
C THR A 75 -1.25 1.97 -10.05
N PHE A 76 -0.82 1.59 -8.84
CA PHE A 76 -0.80 2.50 -7.70
C PHE A 76 0.21 3.65 -7.89
N LEU A 77 1.39 3.37 -8.44
CA LEU A 77 2.38 4.41 -8.75
C LEU A 77 1.88 5.38 -9.82
N LEU A 78 1.13 4.91 -10.82
CA LEU A 78 0.53 5.78 -11.84
C LEU A 78 -0.58 6.69 -11.27
N LEU A 79 -1.23 6.27 -10.18
CA LEU A 79 -2.16 7.14 -9.43
C LEU A 79 -1.40 8.24 -8.68
N LEU A 80 -0.31 7.87 -8.00
CA LEU A 80 0.53 8.78 -7.21
C LEU A 80 1.36 9.76 -8.06
N ALA A 81 1.84 9.31 -9.23
CA ALA A 81 2.77 10.06 -10.07
C ALA A 81 2.06 10.63 -11.31
N LYS A 82 1.52 11.83 -11.20
CA LYS A 82 0.93 12.56 -12.33
C LYS A 82 2.05 13.26 -13.11
N LYS A 83 2.10 13.04 -14.43
CA LYS A 83 3.11 13.65 -15.34
C LYS A 83 4.57 13.43 -14.92
N GLY A 84 4.87 12.32 -14.24
CA GLY A 84 6.22 11.98 -13.80
C GLY A 84 6.68 12.69 -12.52
N GLN A 85 5.79 13.41 -11.84
CA GLN A 85 6.04 13.98 -10.51
C GLN A 85 5.12 13.30 -9.50
N VAL A 86 5.67 12.97 -8.34
CA VAL A 86 4.87 12.43 -7.22
C VAL A 86 4.10 13.59 -6.61
N GLU A 87 2.78 13.48 -6.64
CA GLU A 87 1.88 14.48 -6.07
C GLU A 87 0.99 13.76 -5.04
N LEU A 88 1.23 14.03 -3.76
CA LEU A 88 0.43 13.48 -2.68
C LEU A 88 -0.84 14.31 -2.51
N ASP A 89 -1.87 13.96 -3.26
CA ASP A 89 -3.21 14.50 -3.07
C ASP A 89 -3.84 13.86 -1.82
N LEU A 90 -3.78 14.56 -0.68
CA LEU A 90 -4.28 14.05 0.61
C LEU A 90 -5.81 13.97 0.66
N GLU A 91 -6.51 14.58 -0.29
CA GLU A 91 -7.96 14.47 -0.46
C GLU A 91 -8.34 13.21 -1.27
N ASP A 92 -7.40 12.62 -2.00
CA ASP A 92 -7.60 11.33 -2.66
C ASP A 92 -7.68 10.21 -1.60
N GLU A 93 -8.84 9.54 -1.54
CA GLU A 93 -9.14 8.51 -0.56
C GLU A 93 -8.10 7.37 -0.57
N ILE A 94 -7.60 6.99 -1.75
CA ILE A 94 -6.63 5.89 -1.87
C ILE A 94 -5.28 6.34 -1.30
N ILE A 95 -4.84 7.56 -1.60
CA ILE A 95 -3.58 8.10 -1.07
C ILE A 95 -3.69 8.27 0.45
N ARG A 96 -4.75 8.90 0.95
CA ARG A 96 -4.97 9.12 2.39
C ARG A 96 -5.02 7.81 3.18
N ASP A 97 -5.77 6.82 2.71
CA ASP A 97 -5.97 5.56 3.43
C ASP A 97 -4.73 4.65 3.39
N THR A 98 -3.83 4.83 2.40
CA THR A 98 -2.57 4.08 2.28
C THR A 98 -1.37 4.78 2.92
N LEU A 99 -1.44 6.10 3.13
CA LEU A 99 -0.37 6.89 3.72
C LEU A 99 -0.27 6.64 5.23
N ILE A 100 0.81 5.99 5.67
CA ILE A 100 1.03 5.67 7.10
C ILE A 100 1.74 6.80 7.84
N THR A 101 2.75 7.40 7.22
CA THR A 101 3.59 8.45 7.82
C THR A 101 3.84 9.59 6.84
N HIS A 102 3.87 10.83 7.34
CA HIS A 102 4.23 12.01 6.56
C HIS A 102 4.88 13.05 7.47
N GLY A 103 5.95 13.72 7.01
CA GLY A 103 6.64 14.74 7.79
C GLY A 103 7.22 14.27 9.14
N GLY A 104 7.51 12.97 9.29
CA GLY A 104 7.97 12.39 10.56
C GLY A 104 6.85 12.00 11.54
N ASN A 105 5.59 12.25 11.19
CA ASN A 105 4.41 11.90 12.00
C ASN A 105 3.68 10.67 11.43
N VAL A 106 3.01 9.91 12.30
CA VAL A 106 2.04 8.88 11.87
C VAL A 106 0.72 9.58 11.56
N VAL A 107 0.24 9.48 10.33
CA VAL A 107 -0.97 10.21 9.87
C VAL A 107 -2.18 9.30 9.67
N ASN A 108 -1.97 7.98 9.58
CA ASN A 108 -3.07 7.03 9.39
C ASN A 108 -3.83 6.79 10.69
N GLU A 109 -5.12 7.11 10.71
CA GLU A 109 -5.99 6.99 11.88
C GLU A 109 -5.96 5.58 12.49
N ARG A 110 -6.09 4.53 11.67
CA ARG A 110 -6.12 3.14 12.14
C ARG A 110 -4.81 2.72 12.78
N VAL A 111 -3.67 3.25 12.30
CA VAL A 111 -2.36 2.97 12.88
C VAL A 111 -2.15 3.76 14.16
N CYS A 112 -2.57 5.03 14.22
CA CYS A 112 -2.56 5.83 15.43
C CYS A 112 -3.35 5.14 16.55
N GLU A 113 -4.58 4.68 16.26
CA GLU A 113 -5.40 3.92 17.21
C GLU A 113 -4.73 2.63 17.66
N ALA A 114 -4.15 1.85 16.72
CA ALA A 114 -3.50 0.58 17.04
C ALA A 114 -2.24 0.75 17.90
N LEU A 115 -1.53 1.87 17.77
CA LEU A 115 -0.31 2.19 18.52
C LEU A 115 -0.59 3.01 19.79
N GLY A 116 -1.81 3.52 19.98
CA GLY A 116 -2.15 4.40 21.09
C GLY A 116 -1.48 5.79 21.01
N ILE A 117 -1.20 6.26 19.81
CA ILE A 117 -0.57 7.57 19.55
C ILE A 117 -1.67 8.52 19.07
N ALA A 118 -1.68 9.76 19.58
CA ALA A 118 -2.59 10.78 19.08
C ALA A 118 -2.22 11.14 17.63
N PRO A 119 -3.20 11.20 16.70
CA PRO A 119 -2.93 11.69 15.37
C PRO A 119 -2.41 13.14 15.46
N PRO A 120 -1.47 13.53 14.59
CA PRO A 120 -1.01 14.91 14.55
C PRO A 120 -2.21 15.83 14.35
N ALA A 121 -2.23 16.96 15.04
CA ALA A 121 -3.12 18.05 14.67
C ALA A 121 -2.86 18.36 13.20
N ALA A 122 -3.92 18.48 12.39
CA ALA A 122 -3.78 18.82 10.98
C ALA A 122 -2.84 20.03 10.85
N GLU A 123 -1.64 19.80 10.32
CA GLU A 123 -0.75 20.90 9.97
C GLU A 123 -1.52 21.73 8.95
N SER A 124 -1.87 22.96 9.32
CA SER A 124 -2.27 23.97 8.37
C SER A 124 -1.24 23.97 7.25
N ALA A 125 -1.71 23.83 6.01
CA ALA A 125 -0.89 23.99 4.82
C ALA A 125 0.10 25.14 5.03
N PRO A 126 1.38 25.01 4.63
CA PRO A 126 2.30 26.12 4.73
C PRO A 126 1.63 27.33 4.06
N GLU A 127 1.46 28.41 4.83
CA GLU A 127 0.97 29.68 4.29
C GLU A 127 1.85 30.00 3.07
N PRO A 128 1.27 30.40 1.92
CA PRO A 128 2.08 30.85 0.80
C PRO A 128 2.93 32.02 1.32
N ASP A 129 4.25 31.85 1.26
CA ASP A 129 5.22 32.87 1.64
C ASP A 129 4.89 34.13 0.85
N ALA A 130 4.23 35.07 1.51
CA ALA A 130 3.88 36.37 0.98
C ALA A 130 5.12 37.25 1.05
N THR A 131 6.15 36.91 0.28
CA THR A 131 7.13 37.89 -0.19
C THR A 131 6.73 38.30 -1.60
N GLU A 132 6.11 39.47 -1.68
CA GLU A 132 5.94 40.25 -2.91
C GLU A 132 7.29 40.53 -3.61
N PRO A 133 7.28 40.83 -4.92
CA PRO A 133 8.28 40.35 -5.88
C PRO A 133 9.57 41.17 -5.89
N ASP A 134 10.70 40.48 -5.92
CA ASP A 134 11.99 41.08 -6.24
C ASP A 134 12.04 41.41 -7.74
N GLU A 135 12.42 42.65 -8.06
CA GLU A 135 12.48 43.21 -9.41
C GLU A 135 13.30 42.34 -10.39
N PRO A 136 12.96 42.34 -11.70
CA PRO A 136 13.69 41.52 -12.66
C PRO A 136 15.15 41.98 -12.80
N PRO A 137 16.14 41.06 -12.81
CA PRO A 137 17.52 41.42 -13.11
C PRO A 137 17.65 41.97 -14.53
N GLN A 138 18.22 43.17 -14.60
CA GLN A 138 18.54 43.90 -15.81
C GLN A 138 19.54 43.14 -16.70
N ASP A 139 19.26 43.12 -18.00
CA ASP A 139 20.13 42.90 -19.16
C ASP A 139 21.58 42.45 -18.89
N ILE A 140 21.87 41.16 -19.10
CA ILE A 140 23.25 40.62 -19.19
C ILE A 140 23.62 40.02 -20.55
N TYR A 141 22.78 40.16 -21.58
CA TYR A 141 23.19 39.88 -22.96
C TYR A 141 23.57 41.17 -23.67
N GLY A 142 24.84 41.57 -23.48
CA GLY A 142 25.50 42.57 -24.30
C GLY A 142 25.64 42.09 -25.75
N VAL A 143 24.65 42.43 -26.58
CA VAL A 143 24.81 42.48 -28.03
C VAL A 143 24.56 43.92 -28.47
N LYS A 144 25.63 44.55 -28.96
CA LYS A 144 25.63 45.90 -29.52
C LYS A 144 24.54 46.03 -30.60
N LYS A 145 23.64 46.99 -30.41
CA LYS A 145 22.85 47.59 -31.50
C LYS A 145 23.78 48.49 -32.31
N ASP A 146 24.26 48.00 -33.45
CA ASP A 146 24.72 48.88 -34.52
C ASP A 146 23.48 49.41 -35.26
N SER A 147 23.16 50.65 -34.90
CA SER A 147 22.59 51.73 -35.70
C SER A 147 22.04 51.45 -37.11
N LEU A 148 20.74 51.74 -37.23
CA LEU A 148 20.09 52.62 -38.22
C LEU A 148 20.08 52.25 -39.70
N GLY A 149 18.87 52.20 -40.28
CA GLY A 149 18.70 52.48 -41.71
C GLY A 149 17.47 51.89 -42.40
N GLU A 150 16.30 52.38 -42.00
CA GLU A 150 15.08 52.55 -42.81
C GLU A 150 15.22 52.35 -44.35
N LYS A 151 14.44 51.43 -44.95
CA LYS A 151 13.31 51.68 -45.88
C LYS A 151 12.95 50.48 -46.76
N ARG A 152 11.63 50.27 -46.86
CA ARG A 152 10.87 49.53 -47.90
C ARG A 152 11.19 50.05 -49.32
N PRO A 153 10.95 49.31 -50.42
CA PRO A 153 9.68 48.65 -50.77
C PRO A 153 9.68 47.13 -50.80
#